data_AF-X1RVG9-F1
#
_entry.id   AF-X1RVG9-F1
#
_cell.length_a   1.000
_cell.length_b   1.000
_cell.length_c   1.000
_cell.angle_alpha   90.00
_cell.angle_beta   90.00
_cell.angle_gamma   90.00
#
_symmetry.space_group_name_H-M   'P 1'
#
loop_
_entity.id
_entity.type
_entity.pdbx_description
1 polymer ?
#
loop_
_entity_poly.entity_id
_entity_poly.type
_entity_poly.pdbx_seq_one_letter_code
_entity_poly.pdbx_strand_id
1 'polypeptide(L)'
;VASEVMAILSLATDVFDLRARLGRMTVAYTTDGKPVTAEDLKAAGAMTVLLKDALKPNLIQTLEHGPCLMHCGPFANIAHGNNSVLADLIACKLGDYVVTESGFGADMGFEKMCNIKCRTSGLKVDSAVVVCTIRALKMHGGAIKVVAGKPLDQETLAQEDLDSVAKGCENLEKHIENVLLHGVPPIVVINRFPTDTPAEIELVKEKSLAAGAIAAVTHNVWAKGGEGGIELAEAVVEATKKANHFHHLYPLDLSIKEKIETIATKIYGAEGVDYARLAEKKIKLFTEVGFDKLPMCMAKTHLSGTIWAN
;
A
#
# COMPACT_ATOMS: atom_id res chain seq x y z
N VAL A 1 -16.01 -5.84 1.98
CA VAL A 1 -14.55 -5.55 1.90
C VAL A 1 -13.82 -5.68 3.25
N ALA A 2 -14.43 -5.36 4.39
CA ALA A 2 -13.81 -5.47 5.73
C ALA A 2 -13.72 -6.90 6.32
N SER A 3 -14.37 -7.89 5.71
CA SER A 3 -14.36 -9.28 6.18
C SER A 3 -12.96 -9.90 6.02
N GLU A 4 -12.52 -10.70 7.00
CA GLU A 4 -11.30 -11.50 6.88
C GLU A 4 -11.36 -12.48 5.68
N VAL A 5 -12.57 -12.93 5.29
CA VAL A 5 -12.76 -13.73 4.07
C VAL A 5 -12.26 -13.00 2.82
N MET A 6 -12.44 -11.67 2.73
CA MET A 6 -11.91 -10.87 1.61
C MET A 6 -10.38 -10.81 1.66
N ALA A 7 -9.78 -10.66 2.85
CA ALA A 7 -8.32 -10.67 3.01
C ALA A 7 -7.72 -12.04 2.66
N ILE A 8 -8.40 -13.13 3.03
CA ILE A 8 -8.00 -14.50 2.70
C ILE A 8 -8.12 -14.76 1.19
N LEU A 9 -9.25 -14.37 0.57
CA LEU A 9 -9.45 -14.52 -0.86
C LEU A 9 -8.40 -13.76 -1.68
N SER A 10 -8.03 -12.56 -1.24
CA SER A 10 -6.98 -11.75 -1.88
C SER A 10 -5.57 -12.28 -1.64
N LEU A 11 -5.30 -13.06 -0.59
CA LEU A 11 -3.96 -13.62 -0.33
C LEU A 11 -3.78 -15.07 -0.77
N ALA A 12 -4.85 -15.76 -1.19
CA ALA A 12 -4.78 -17.15 -1.63
C ALA A 12 -4.02 -17.30 -2.95
N THR A 13 -3.14 -18.30 -3.04
CA THR A 13 -2.41 -18.63 -4.28
C THR A 13 -3.14 -19.61 -5.17
N ASP A 14 -4.02 -20.43 -4.60
CA ASP A 14 -4.86 -21.41 -5.29
C ASP A 14 -6.04 -21.83 -4.39
N VAL A 15 -6.89 -22.74 -4.89
CA VAL A 15 -8.09 -23.19 -4.17
C VAL A 15 -7.78 -24.00 -2.90
N PHE A 16 -6.64 -24.72 -2.88
CA PHE A 16 -6.22 -25.50 -1.72
C PHE A 16 -5.67 -24.59 -0.62
N ASP A 17 -4.86 -23.59 -0.99
CA ASP A 17 -4.42 -22.54 -0.08
C ASP A 17 -5.60 -21.72 0.46
N LEU A 18 -6.57 -21.36 -0.39
CA LEU A 18 -7.82 -20.71 0.02
C LEU A 18 -8.54 -21.52 1.12
N ARG A 19 -8.77 -22.82 0.89
CA ARG A 19 -9.42 -23.71 1.87
C ARG A 19 -8.63 -23.79 3.17
N ALA A 20 -7.31 -23.93 3.08
CA ALA A 20 -6.45 -24.03 4.25
C ALA A 20 -6.48 -22.74 5.09
N ARG A 21 -6.47 -21.56 4.45
CA ARG A 21 -6.59 -20.26 5.11
C ARG A 21 -7.94 -20.07 5.77
N LEU A 22 -9.03 -20.38 5.06
CA LEU A 22 -10.38 -20.33 5.62
C LEU A 22 -10.50 -21.21 6.86
N GLY A 23 -9.93 -22.42 6.84
CA GLY A 23 -9.94 -23.32 7.99
C GLY A 23 -9.20 -22.78 9.22
N ARG A 24 -8.14 -21.97 9.03
CA ARG A 24 -7.37 -21.36 10.14
C ARG A 24 -8.01 -20.12 10.76
N MET A 25 -9.10 -19.59 10.20
CA MET A 25 -9.78 -18.43 10.75
C MET A 25 -10.30 -18.72 12.16
N THR A 26 -9.87 -17.93 13.14
CA THR A 26 -10.42 -17.97 14.50
C THR A 26 -11.75 -17.22 14.54
N VAL A 27 -12.84 -17.92 14.85
CA VAL A 27 -14.20 -17.36 14.84
C VAL A 27 -14.78 -17.16 16.23
N ALA A 28 -14.27 -17.89 17.23
CA ALA A 28 -14.69 -17.76 18.62
C ALA A 28 -13.58 -18.23 19.57
N TYR A 29 -13.85 -18.13 20.87
CA TYR A 29 -13.04 -18.73 21.92
C TYR A 29 -13.95 -19.57 22.82
N THR A 30 -13.45 -20.70 23.29
CA THR A 30 -14.13 -21.52 24.31
C THR A 30 -14.14 -20.79 25.67
N THR A 31 -14.90 -21.30 26.65
CA THR A 31 -14.95 -20.73 28.00
C THR A 31 -13.61 -20.82 28.75
N ASP A 32 -12.76 -21.78 28.40
CA ASP A 32 -11.38 -21.92 28.87
C ASP A 32 -10.36 -21.16 27.99
N GLY A 33 -10.83 -20.35 27.02
CA GLY A 33 -10.02 -19.39 26.27
C GLY A 33 -9.25 -19.95 25.06
N LYS A 34 -9.54 -21.18 24.63
CA LYS A 34 -8.92 -21.78 23.44
C LYS A 34 -9.59 -21.25 22.17
N PRO A 35 -8.83 -20.99 21.09
CA PRO A 35 -9.41 -20.53 19.83
C PRO A 35 -10.28 -21.64 19.22
N VAL A 36 -11.45 -21.26 18.70
CA VAL A 36 -12.31 -22.11 17.86
C VAL A 36 -12.19 -21.60 16.43
N THR A 37 -11.84 -22.50 15.52
CA THR A 37 -11.60 -22.18 14.11
C THR A 37 -12.79 -22.51 13.22
N ALA A 38 -12.78 -22.00 11.99
CA ALA A 38 -13.76 -22.41 10.99
C ALA A 38 -13.64 -23.89 10.59
N GLU A 39 -12.47 -24.50 10.76
CA GLU A 39 -12.28 -25.94 10.57
C GLU A 39 -13.03 -26.74 11.65
N ASP A 40 -12.98 -26.31 12.92
CA ASP A 40 -13.70 -26.96 14.03
C ASP A 40 -15.22 -26.95 13.81
N LEU A 41 -15.72 -25.89 13.17
CA LEU A 41 -17.12 -25.76 12.77
C LEU A 41 -17.46 -26.48 11.44
N LYS A 42 -16.48 -27.15 10.83
CA LYS A 42 -16.60 -27.81 9.52
C LYS A 42 -17.08 -26.88 8.40
N ALA A 43 -16.80 -25.57 8.52
CA ALA A 43 -17.27 -24.55 7.59
C ALA A 43 -16.28 -24.30 6.43
N ALA A 44 -15.00 -24.63 6.60
CA ALA A 44 -13.94 -24.34 5.63
C ALA A 44 -14.27 -24.80 4.21
N GLY A 45 -14.67 -26.07 4.04
CA GLY A 45 -15.01 -26.64 2.73
C GLY A 45 -16.22 -25.97 2.08
N ALA A 46 -17.28 -25.71 2.85
CA ALA A 46 -18.47 -25.04 2.34
C ALA A 46 -18.16 -23.60 1.89
N MET A 47 -17.36 -22.85 2.65
CA MET A 47 -16.89 -21.53 2.26
C MET A 47 -16.04 -21.57 0.98
N THR A 48 -15.15 -22.56 0.84
CA THR A 48 -14.35 -22.72 -0.38
C THR A 48 -15.22 -22.96 -1.61
N VAL A 49 -16.27 -23.78 -1.49
CA VAL A 49 -17.21 -24.03 -2.60
C VAL A 49 -17.92 -22.74 -3.02
N LEU A 50 -18.40 -21.95 -2.05
CA LEU A 50 -19.04 -20.65 -2.33
C LEU A 50 -18.09 -19.66 -3.01
N LEU A 51 -16.80 -19.75 -2.74
CA LEU A 51 -15.77 -18.85 -3.28
C LEU A 51 -15.07 -19.40 -4.52
N LYS A 52 -15.41 -20.59 -5.00
CA LYS A 52 -14.71 -21.27 -6.11
C LYS A 52 -14.64 -20.41 -7.37
N ASP A 53 -15.76 -19.82 -7.77
CA ASP A 53 -15.80 -18.94 -8.95
C ASP A 53 -15.28 -17.55 -8.63
N ALA A 54 -15.54 -17.05 -7.41
CA ALA A 54 -15.03 -15.78 -6.92
C ALA A 54 -13.50 -15.74 -6.75
N LEU A 55 -12.81 -16.88 -6.79
CA LEU A 55 -11.34 -16.95 -6.79
C LEU A 55 -10.74 -16.60 -8.16
N LYS A 56 -11.52 -16.67 -9.26
CA LYS A 56 -11.02 -16.42 -10.61
C LYS A 56 -10.94 -14.91 -10.88
N PRO A 57 -9.76 -14.36 -11.23
CA PRO A 57 -9.64 -12.95 -11.60
C PRO A 57 -10.52 -12.57 -12.81
N ASN A 58 -11.08 -11.36 -12.79
CA ASN A 58 -11.90 -10.86 -13.88
C ASN A 58 -11.02 -10.12 -14.89
N LEU A 59 -11.01 -10.57 -16.15
CA LEU A 59 -10.38 -9.86 -17.24
C LEU A 59 -11.33 -8.79 -17.79
N ILE A 60 -10.87 -7.55 -17.76
CA ILE A 60 -11.49 -6.39 -18.39
C ILE A 60 -10.44 -5.67 -19.25
N GLN A 61 -10.79 -4.49 -19.77
CA GLN A 61 -9.89 -3.68 -20.58
C GLN A 61 -9.96 -2.20 -20.21
N THR A 62 -8.86 -1.48 -20.46
CA THR A 62 -8.82 -0.01 -20.42
C THR A 62 -9.55 0.60 -21.63
N LEU A 63 -9.70 1.93 -21.66
CA LEU A 63 -10.27 2.65 -22.82
C LEU A 63 -9.45 2.46 -24.10
N GLU A 64 -8.16 2.14 -23.97
CA GLU A 64 -7.23 1.90 -25.08
C GLU A 64 -6.98 0.39 -25.28
N HIS A 65 -7.91 -0.46 -24.83
CA HIS A 65 -7.88 -1.91 -25.02
C HIS A 65 -6.70 -2.64 -24.36
N GLY A 66 -6.02 -2.00 -23.40
CA GLY A 66 -5.02 -2.66 -22.57
C GLY A 66 -5.68 -3.66 -21.61
N PRO A 67 -5.14 -4.88 -21.44
CA PRO A 67 -5.72 -5.88 -20.55
C PRO A 67 -5.61 -5.45 -19.08
N CYS A 68 -6.66 -5.65 -18.30
CA CYS A 68 -6.69 -5.34 -16.87
C CYS A 68 -7.35 -6.48 -16.10
N LEU A 69 -6.67 -6.96 -15.04
CA LEU A 69 -7.24 -7.92 -14.11
C LEU A 69 -7.81 -7.19 -12.89
N MET A 70 -9.12 -7.20 -12.74
CA MET A 70 -9.81 -6.60 -11.60
C MET A 70 -10.29 -7.69 -10.63
N HIS A 71 -9.65 -7.79 -9.46
CA HIS A 71 -9.94 -8.89 -8.54
C HIS A 71 -9.64 -8.58 -7.07
N CYS A 72 -10.64 -8.80 -6.21
CA CYS A 72 -10.65 -8.50 -4.79
C CYS A 72 -10.46 -7.00 -4.45
N GLY A 73 -10.67 -6.65 -3.18
CA GLY A 73 -10.56 -5.27 -2.69
C GLY A 73 -10.68 -5.22 -1.16
N PRO A 74 -9.72 -5.79 -0.41
CA PRO A 74 -9.67 -5.65 1.04
C PRO A 74 -9.39 -4.20 1.44
N PHE A 75 -9.78 -3.80 2.66
CA PHE A 75 -9.40 -2.49 3.16
C PHE A 75 -7.88 -2.36 3.36
N ALA A 76 -7.37 -1.14 3.22
CA ALA A 76 -5.95 -0.83 3.42
C ALA A 76 -5.60 -0.43 4.87
N ASN A 77 -6.57 -0.41 5.80
CA ASN A 77 -6.31 -0.21 7.23
C ASN A 77 -6.24 -1.55 7.99
N ILE A 78 -7.36 -2.24 8.16
CA ILE A 78 -7.48 -3.51 8.89
C ILE A 78 -7.08 -4.73 8.07
N ALA A 79 -6.71 -4.53 6.80
CA ALA A 79 -6.12 -5.52 5.91
C ALA A 79 -5.04 -4.85 5.03
N HIS A 80 -4.53 -5.58 4.04
CA HIS A 80 -3.36 -5.18 3.25
C HIS A 80 -3.64 -4.22 2.09
N GLY A 81 -4.91 -4.06 1.67
CA GLY A 81 -5.27 -3.00 0.73
C GLY A 81 -4.82 -3.20 -0.72
N ASN A 82 -4.65 -4.44 -1.18
CA ASN A 82 -4.26 -4.74 -2.56
C ASN A 82 -5.26 -5.67 -3.25
N ASN A 83 -5.25 -5.68 -4.58
CA ASN A 83 -5.86 -6.73 -5.38
C ASN A 83 -5.23 -8.11 -5.07
N SER A 84 -5.86 -9.17 -5.54
CA SER A 84 -5.45 -10.54 -5.18
C SER A 84 -4.05 -10.94 -5.65
N VAL A 85 -3.36 -11.76 -4.86
CA VAL A 85 -2.12 -12.48 -5.21
C VAL A 85 -2.30 -13.30 -6.49
N LEU A 86 -3.41 -14.00 -6.65
CA LEU A 86 -3.64 -14.84 -7.84
C LEU A 86 -3.70 -14.02 -9.14
N ALA A 87 -4.30 -12.81 -9.10
CA ALA A 87 -4.31 -11.92 -10.26
C ALA A 87 -2.89 -11.48 -10.66
N ASP A 88 -2.06 -11.09 -9.69
CA ASP A 88 -0.67 -10.69 -9.97
C ASP A 88 0.16 -11.87 -10.49
N LEU A 89 0.01 -13.06 -9.89
CA LEU A 89 0.71 -14.26 -10.34
C LEU A 89 0.36 -14.60 -11.80
N ILE A 90 -0.91 -14.48 -12.18
CA ILE A 90 -1.34 -14.68 -13.57
C ILE A 90 -0.79 -13.55 -14.47
N ALA A 91 -0.91 -12.29 -14.06
CA ALA A 91 -0.41 -11.15 -14.83
C ALA A 91 1.10 -11.26 -15.10
N CYS A 92 1.91 -11.60 -14.09
CA CYS A 92 3.37 -11.77 -14.21
C CYS A 92 3.78 -12.94 -15.09
N LYS A 93 2.85 -13.86 -15.43
CA LYS A 93 3.09 -14.94 -16.41
C LYS A 93 2.69 -14.56 -17.83
N LEU A 94 1.88 -13.52 -17.99
CA LEU A 94 1.27 -13.16 -19.28
C LEU A 94 1.76 -11.82 -19.84
N GLY A 95 2.25 -10.90 -18.98
CA GLY A 95 2.73 -9.58 -19.38
C GLY A 95 4.20 -9.38 -19.04
N ASP A 96 4.89 -8.58 -19.86
CA ASP A 96 6.27 -8.16 -19.62
C ASP A 96 6.36 -7.17 -18.45
N TYR A 97 5.32 -6.35 -18.28
CA TYR A 97 5.17 -5.39 -17.19
C TYR A 97 3.80 -5.55 -16.55
N VAL A 98 3.78 -5.62 -15.22
CA VAL A 98 2.55 -5.66 -14.42
C VAL A 98 2.51 -4.41 -13.55
N VAL A 99 1.58 -3.51 -13.84
CA VAL A 99 1.30 -2.36 -13.00
C VAL A 99 0.18 -2.72 -12.03
N THR A 100 0.47 -2.64 -10.74
CA THR A 100 -0.49 -2.85 -9.65
C THR A 100 -0.40 -1.70 -8.66
N GLU A 101 -1.41 -1.55 -7.83
CA GLU A 101 -1.48 -0.49 -6.83
C GLU A 101 -1.72 -1.02 -5.41
N SER A 102 -1.60 -0.11 -4.45
CA SER A 102 -1.96 -0.33 -3.05
C SER A 102 -2.84 0.84 -2.58
N GLY A 103 -3.82 0.56 -1.73
CA GLY A 103 -4.64 1.61 -1.14
C GLY A 103 -3.87 2.48 -0.13
N PHE A 104 -4.23 3.76 -0.05
CA PHE A 104 -3.56 4.79 0.77
C PHE A 104 -2.11 5.09 0.34
N GLY A 105 -1.34 5.77 1.19
CA GLY A 105 0.04 6.16 0.91
C GLY A 105 1.04 5.01 1.07
N ALA A 106 2.32 5.30 0.77
CA ALA A 106 3.39 4.30 0.83
C ALA A 106 3.71 3.82 2.26
N ASP A 107 3.30 4.60 3.26
CA ASP A 107 3.36 4.30 4.68
C ASP A 107 2.37 3.19 5.11
N MET A 108 1.32 2.93 4.32
CA MET A 108 0.33 1.89 4.61
C MET A 108 0.25 0.86 3.50
N GLY A 109 -0.18 1.26 2.30
CA GLY A 109 -0.44 0.34 1.20
C GLY A 109 0.83 -0.36 0.72
N PHE A 110 1.86 0.44 0.38
CA PHE A 110 3.13 -0.09 -0.12
C PHE A 110 3.88 -0.91 0.95
N GLU A 111 3.90 -0.43 2.20
CA GLU A 111 4.47 -1.19 3.33
C GLU A 111 3.82 -2.58 3.45
N LYS A 112 2.48 -2.66 3.38
CA LYS A 112 1.74 -3.93 3.46
C LYS A 112 1.90 -4.78 2.21
N MET A 113 2.01 -4.17 1.03
CA MET A 113 2.37 -4.90 -0.19
C MET A 113 3.71 -5.61 0.01
N CYS A 114 4.74 -4.90 0.45
CA CYS A 114 6.08 -5.44 0.63
C CYS A 114 6.16 -6.48 1.77
N ASN A 115 5.52 -6.21 2.92
CA ASN A 115 5.67 -7.02 4.12
C ASN A 115 4.59 -8.10 4.32
N ILE A 116 3.49 -8.07 3.56
CA ILE A 116 2.42 -9.10 3.62
C ILE A 116 2.24 -9.77 2.25
N LYS A 117 1.92 -8.99 1.20
CA LYS A 117 1.55 -9.55 -0.11
C LYS A 117 2.74 -10.22 -0.80
N CYS A 118 3.87 -9.54 -0.92
CA CYS A 118 5.11 -10.09 -1.52
C CYS A 118 5.63 -11.32 -0.77
N ARG A 119 5.52 -11.36 0.57
CA ARG A 119 5.85 -12.57 1.35
C ARG A 119 4.97 -13.75 0.99
N THR A 120 3.68 -13.47 0.76
CA THR A 120 2.69 -14.51 0.47
C THR A 120 2.81 -15.01 -0.96
N SER A 121 3.02 -14.11 -1.92
CA SER A 121 3.10 -14.45 -3.34
C SER A 121 4.47 -14.94 -3.79
N GLY A 122 5.53 -14.59 -3.06
CA GLY A 122 6.92 -14.76 -3.50
C GLY A 122 7.35 -13.76 -4.59
N LEU A 123 6.47 -12.83 -4.99
CA LEU A 123 6.78 -11.77 -5.95
C LEU A 123 7.59 -10.66 -5.28
N LYS A 124 8.36 -9.94 -6.09
CA LYS A 124 9.16 -8.79 -5.68
C LYS A 124 8.73 -7.57 -6.49
N VAL A 125 8.88 -6.39 -5.92
CA VAL A 125 8.60 -5.13 -6.61
C VAL A 125 9.86 -4.67 -7.34
N ASP A 126 9.77 -4.44 -8.65
CA ASP A 126 10.90 -3.99 -9.49
C ASP A 126 11.14 -2.49 -9.44
N SER A 127 10.07 -1.70 -9.29
CA SER A 127 10.10 -0.25 -9.05
C SER A 127 8.77 0.19 -8.45
N ALA A 128 8.76 1.34 -7.76
CA ALA A 128 7.55 1.93 -7.21
C ALA A 128 7.33 3.34 -7.76
N VAL A 129 6.13 3.60 -8.25
CA VAL A 129 5.69 4.93 -8.68
C VAL A 129 4.98 5.62 -7.51
N VAL A 130 5.55 6.72 -7.02
CA VAL A 130 4.99 7.57 -5.96
C VAL A 130 4.25 8.73 -6.63
N VAL A 131 2.92 8.68 -6.58
CA VAL A 131 2.06 9.69 -7.21
C VAL A 131 1.85 10.87 -6.28
N CYS A 132 2.02 12.10 -6.79
CA CYS A 132 1.70 13.33 -6.07
C CYS A 132 0.99 14.35 -6.98
N THR A 133 0.47 15.42 -6.37
CA THR A 133 -0.06 16.60 -7.07
C THR A 133 0.41 17.86 -6.36
N ILE A 134 0.60 18.95 -7.09
CA ILE A 134 1.01 20.23 -6.49
C ILE A 134 0.01 20.66 -5.40
N ARG A 135 -1.30 20.54 -5.67
CA ARG A 135 -2.36 20.88 -4.70
C ARG A 135 -2.29 20.06 -3.42
N ALA A 136 -2.02 18.75 -3.50
CA ALA A 136 -1.86 17.92 -2.30
C ALA A 136 -0.61 18.32 -1.50
N LEU A 137 0.49 18.66 -2.17
CA LEU A 137 1.69 19.15 -1.50
C LEU A 137 1.41 20.49 -0.80
N LYS A 138 0.74 21.44 -1.45
CA LYS A 138 0.27 22.68 -0.79
C LYS A 138 -0.56 22.40 0.47
N MET A 139 -1.48 21.43 0.41
CA MET A 139 -2.28 21.02 1.57
C MET A 139 -1.39 20.49 2.71
N HIS A 140 -0.41 19.64 2.41
CA HIS A 140 0.55 19.16 3.41
C HIS A 140 1.49 20.27 3.92
N GLY A 141 1.78 21.28 3.11
CA GLY A 141 2.51 22.49 3.52
C GLY A 141 1.71 23.43 4.44
N GLY A 142 0.40 23.24 4.51
CA GLY A 142 -0.49 24.04 5.34
C GLY A 142 -1.12 25.24 4.61
N ALA A 143 -1.11 25.26 3.26
CA ALA A 143 -1.78 26.30 2.48
C ALA A 143 -3.27 26.44 2.82
N ILE A 144 -3.91 25.32 3.17
CA ILE A 144 -5.31 25.29 3.63
C ILE A 144 -5.47 24.34 4.81
N LYS A 145 -6.49 24.59 5.64
CA LYS A 145 -6.93 23.63 6.65
C LYS A 145 -7.94 22.66 6.05
N VAL A 146 -7.55 21.38 5.95
CA VAL A 146 -8.43 20.32 5.46
C VAL A 146 -9.38 19.87 6.56
N VAL A 147 -10.68 19.90 6.30
CA VAL A 147 -11.71 19.43 7.23
C VAL A 147 -12.58 18.40 6.50
N ALA A 148 -12.65 17.18 7.05
CA ALA A 148 -13.43 16.11 6.46
C ALA A 148 -14.89 16.53 6.23
N GLY A 149 -15.40 16.30 5.02
CA GLY A 149 -16.76 16.65 4.61
C GLY A 149 -16.97 18.10 4.19
N LYS A 150 -15.94 18.97 4.24
CA LYS A 150 -16.00 20.33 3.70
C LYS A 150 -15.33 20.40 2.32
N PRO A 151 -15.84 21.23 1.39
CA PRO A 151 -15.15 21.52 0.14
C PRO A 151 -13.77 22.12 0.41
N LEU A 152 -12.79 21.76 -0.41
CA LEU A 152 -11.47 22.38 -0.39
C LEU A 152 -11.56 23.78 -1.00
N ASP A 153 -10.79 24.72 -0.44
CA ASP A 153 -10.63 26.06 -1.00
C ASP A 153 -9.82 25.98 -2.30
N GLN A 154 -10.52 25.93 -3.43
CA GLN A 154 -9.93 25.78 -4.75
C GLN A 154 -9.20 27.05 -5.20
N GLU A 155 -9.63 28.23 -4.76
CA GLU A 155 -9.01 29.50 -5.17
C GLU A 155 -7.60 29.59 -4.58
N THR A 156 -7.46 29.33 -3.28
CA THR A 156 -6.15 29.31 -2.62
C THR A 156 -5.23 28.25 -3.23
N LEU A 157 -5.73 27.04 -3.49
CA LEU A 157 -4.92 25.97 -4.09
C LEU A 157 -4.53 26.22 -5.56
N ALA A 158 -5.27 27.08 -6.26
CA ALA A 158 -4.98 27.45 -7.64
C ALA A 158 -3.89 28.53 -7.78
N GLN A 159 -3.59 29.29 -6.71
CA GLN A 159 -2.52 30.27 -6.71
C GLN A 159 -1.15 29.59 -6.55
N GLU A 160 -0.13 30.14 -7.18
CA GLU A 160 1.25 29.68 -6.98
C GLU A 160 1.67 29.89 -5.52
N ASP A 161 2.24 28.86 -4.90
CA ASP A 161 2.76 28.91 -3.53
C ASP A 161 3.93 27.93 -3.37
N LEU A 162 5.14 28.41 -3.69
CA LEU A 162 6.37 27.62 -3.61
C LEU A 162 6.72 27.24 -2.16
N ASP A 163 6.41 28.07 -1.17
CA ASP A 163 6.73 27.81 0.24
C ASP A 163 5.90 26.64 0.78
N SER A 164 4.58 26.64 0.51
CA SER A 164 3.72 25.53 0.88
C SER A 164 4.06 24.25 0.10
N VAL A 165 4.42 24.35 -1.18
CA VAL A 165 4.90 23.19 -1.95
C VAL A 165 6.20 22.64 -1.35
N ALA A 166 7.17 23.50 -1.04
CA ALA A 166 8.45 23.10 -0.47
C ALA A 166 8.29 22.36 0.86
N LYS A 167 7.44 22.89 1.75
CA LYS A 167 7.12 22.27 3.04
C LYS A 167 6.31 20.97 2.86
N GLY A 168 5.34 20.97 1.95
CA GLY A 168 4.56 19.78 1.62
C GLY A 168 5.39 18.63 1.07
N CYS A 169 6.50 18.93 0.41
CA CYS A 169 7.43 17.92 -0.06
C CYS A 169 8.06 17.11 1.08
N GLU A 170 8.11 17.58 2.33
CA GLU A 170 8.57 16.76 3.47
C GLU A 170 7.77 15.44 3.58
N ASN A 171 6.47 15.48 3.25
CA ASN A 171 5.64 14.27 3.16
C ASN A 171 6.06 13.36 2.00
N LEU A 172 6.30 13.94 0.81
CA LEU A 172 6.74 13.20 -0.37
C LEU A 172 8.11 12.56 -0.16
N GLU A 173 9.06 13.32 0.40
CA GLU A 173 10.41 12.88 0.78
C GLU A 173 10.33 11.68 1.71
N LYS A 174 9.43 11.69 2.72
CA LYS A 174 9.21 10.53 3.59
C LYS A 174 8.66 9.31 2.85
N HIS A 175 7.75 9.50 1.89
CA HIS A 175 7.25 8.39 1.08
C HIS A 175 8.33 7.80 0.15
N ILE A 176 9.22 8.62 -0.39
CA ILE A 176 10.39 8.17 -1.15
C ILE A 176 11.33 7.36 -0.25
N GLU A 177 11.64 7.86 0.95
CA GLU A 177 12.43 7.13 1.95
C GLU A 177 11.81 5.76 2.28
N ASN A 178 10.49 5.70 2.47
CA ASN A 178 9.78 4.45 2.75
C ASN A 178 9.88 3.41 1.63
N VAL A 179 9.95 3.86 0.37
CA VAL A 179 10.21 2.99 -0.77
C VAL A 179 11.66 2.49 -0.75
N LEU A 180 12.62 3.38 -0.53
CA LEU A 180 14.05 3.06 -0.44
C LEU A 180 14.38 2.09 0.71
N LEU A 181 13.65 2.18 1.83
CA LEU A 181 13.76 1.26 2.97
C LEU A 181 13.46 -0.21 2.61
N HIS A 182 12.82 -0.46 1.47
CA HIS A 182 12.59 -1.81 0.95
C HIS A 182 13.56 -2.19 -0.18
N GLY A 183 14.54 -1.34 -0.50
CA GLY A 183 15.51 -1.56 -1.57
C GLY A 183 14.93 -1.47 -2.98
N VAL A 184 13.78 -0.80 -3.14
CA VAL A 184 13.05 -0.62 -4.41
C VAL A 184 13.37 0.76 -4.98
N PRO A 185 13.60 0.91 -6.29
CA PRO A 185 13.84 2.21 -6.92
C PRO A 185 12.53 3.03 -7.02
N PRO A 186 12.44 4.22 -6.38
CA PRO A 186 11.28 5.10 -6.45
C PRO A 186 11.33 6.02 -7.68
N ILE A 187 10.20 6.12 -8.36
CA ILE A 187 9.93 7.14 -9.38
C ILE A 187 8.84 8.04 -8.82
N VAL A 188 9.05 9.35 -8.84
CA VAL A 188 7.97 10.30 -8.52
C VAL A 188 7.24 10.66 -9.80
N VAL A 189 5.91 10.66 -9.72
CA VAL A 189 5.06 11.18 -10.79
C VAL A 189 4.15 12.28 -10.28
N ILE A 190 4.20 13.42 -10.95
CA ILE A 190 3.37 14.59 -10.68
C ILE A 190 2.18 14.54 -11.64
N ASN A 191 0.98 14.27 -11.12
CA ASN A 191 -0.25 14.35 -11.90
C ASN A 191 -0.62 15.83 -12.09
N ARG A 192 -0.49 16.31 -13.32
CA ARG A 192 -0.55 17.74 -13.65
C ARG A 192 -1.99 18.24 -13.73
N PHE A 193 -2.24 19.37 -13.08
CA PHE A 193 -3.48 20.14 -13.17
C PHE A 193 -3.27 21.44 -13.96
N PRO A 194 -4.34 22.04 -14.53
CA PRO A 194 -4.24 23.26 -15.32
C PRO A 194 -3.64 24.47 -14.58
N THR A 195 -3.79 24.50 -13.26
CA THR A 195 -3.32 25.59 -12.39
C THR A 195 -1.88 25.41 -11.91
N ASP A 196 -1.27 24.25 -12.15
CA ASP A 196 0.09 23.96 -11.68
C ASP A 196 1.10 24.77 -12.50
N THR A 197 1.96 25.54 -11.81
CA THR A 197 2.94 26.38 -12.50
C THR A 197 4.22 25.59 -12.82
N PRO A 198 4.99 25.99 -13.85
CA PRO A 198 6.29 25.39 -14.12
C PRO A 198 7.25 25.46 -12.93
N ALA A 199 7.23 26.55 -12.16
CA ALA A 199 8.09 26.72 -10.99
C ALA A 199 7.78 25.69 -9.88
N GLU A 200 6.49 25.45 -9.61
CA GLU A 200 6.06 24.44 -8.63
C GLU A 200 6.45 23.03 -9.06
N ILE A 201 6.25 22.71 -10.34
CA ILE A 201 6.61 21.39 -10.91
C ILE A 201 8.12 21.15 -10.78
N GLU A 202 8.95 22.12 -11.17
CA GLU A 202 10.41 21.95 -11.12
C GLU A 202 10.92 21.85 -9.67
N LEU A 203 10.34 22.61 -8.74
CA LEU A 203 10.65 22.48 -7.30
C LEU A 203 10.37 21.05 -6.78
N VAL A 204 9.23 20.46 -7.15
CA VAL A 204 8.89 19.09 -6.74
C VAL A 204 9.84 18.07 -7.36
N LYS A 205 10.23 18.24 -8.62
CA LYS A 205 11.22 17.36 -9.26
C LYS A 205 12.57 17.44 -8.56
N GLU A 206 13.06 18.65 -8.29
CA GLU A 206 14.33 18.88 -7.59
C GLU A 206 14.35 18.18 -6.23
N LYS A 207 13.32 18.42 -5.41
CA LYS A 207 13.20 17.81 -4.07
C LYS A 207 13.08 16.29 -4.13
N SER A 208 12.33 15.76 -5.10
CA SER A 208 12.17 14.33 -5.30
C SER A 208 13.50 13.64 -5.63
N LEU A 209 14.28 14.22 -6.54
CA LEU A 209 15.59 13.71 -6.93
C LEU A 209 16.58 13.82 -5.76
N ALA A 210 16.57 14.94 -5.03
CA ALA A 210 17.40 15.13 -3.83
C ALA A 210 17.09 14.10 -2.73
N ALA A 211 15.84 13.66 -2.61
CA ALA A 211 15.42 12.62 -1.68
C ALA A 211 15.74 11.18 -2.13
N GLY A 212 16.31 11.00 -3.32
CA GLY A 212 16.75 9.70 -3.84
C GLY A 212 15.76 9.02 -4.79
N ALA A 213 14.73 9.72 -5.29
CA ALA A 213 13.99 9.23 -6.44
C ALA A 213 14.93 9.13 -7.65
N ILE A 214 14.81 8.05 -8.42
CA ILE A 214 15.65 7.85 -9.61
C ILE A 214 15.14 8.64 -10.83
N ALA A 215 13.88 9.07 -10.79
CA ALA A 215 13.27 9.93 -11.77
C ALA A 215 12.10 10.69 -11.12
N ALA A 216 11.83 11.90 -11.63
CA ALA A 216 10.67 12.70 -11.26
C ALA A 216 10.08 13.31 -12.53
N VAL A 217 8.89 12.85 -12.91
CA VAL A 217 8.26 13.18 -14.20
C VAL A 217 6.84 13.68 -14.01
N THR A 218 6.27 14.31 -15.03
CA THR A 218 4.86 14.68 -15.03
C THR A 218 4.07 13.73 -15.91
N HIS A 219 2.76 13.63 -15.71
CA HIS A 219 1.88 12.94 -16.67
C HIS A 219 0.55 13.66 -16.82
N ASN A 220 -0.09 13.43 -17.98
CA ASN A 220 -1.39 14.00 -18.34
C ASN A 220 -2.36 12.92 -18.86
N VAL A 221 -2.23 11.69 -18.36
CA VAL A 221 -3.01 10.53 -18.86
C VAL A 221 -4.51 10.73 -18.77
N TRP A 222 -4.99 11.52 -17.81
CA TRP A 222 -6.40 11.87 -17.69
C TRP A 222 -6.90 12.67 -18.91
N ALA A 223 -6.09 13.58 -19.44
CA ALA A 223 -6.46 14.45 -20.57
C ALA A 223 -6.09 13.84 -21.93
N LYS A 224 -5.03 13.01 -22.01
CA LYS A 224 -4.42 12.56 -23.26
C LYS A 224 -4.33 11.04 -23.43
N GLY A 225 -4.92 10.26 -22.52
CA GLY A 225 -4.78 8.80 -22.55
C GLY A 225 -3.31 8.35 -22.43
N GLY A 226 -2.97 7.23 -23.09
CA GLY A 226 -1.64 6.63 -23.06
C GLY A 226 -0.53 7.57 -23.56
N GLU A 227 -0.82 8.43 -24.54
CA GLU A 227 0.15 9.43 -25.04
C GLU A 227 0.62 10.37 -23.91
N GLY A 228 -0.28 10.72 -22.99
CA GLY A 228 0.01 11.56 -21.83
C GLY A 228 0.87 10.89 -20.76
N GLY A 229 1.20 9.59 -20.91
CA GLY A 229 1.97 8.79 -19.97
C GLY A 229 3.28 8.22 -20.52
N ILE A 230 3.70 8.60 -21.73
CA ILE A 230 4.91 8.05 -22.37
C ILE A 230 6.16 8.29 -21.52
N GLU A 231 6.38 9.52 -21.06
CA GLU A 231 7.54 9.86 -20.22
C GLU A 231 7.57 9.04 -18.91
N LEU A 232 6.40 8.82 -18.30
CA LEU A 232 6.28 7.94 -17.13
C LEU A 232 6.60 6.49 -17.47
N ALA A 233 6.08 5.96 -18.57
CA ALA A 233 6.33 4.60 -19.00
C ALA A 233 7.83 4.37 -19.28
N GLU A 234 8.49 5.32 -19.96
CA GLU A 234 9.93 5.29 -20.21
C GLU A 234 10.73 5.32 -18.90
N ALA A 235 10.37 6.20 -17.96
CA ALA A 235 11.01 6.27 -16.65
C ALA A 235 10.86 4.95 -15.87
N VAL A 236 9.69 4.31 -15.93
CA VAL A 236 9.45 2.98 -15.31
C VAL A 236 10.29 1.91 -15.98
N VAL A 237 10.35 1.86 -17.31
CA VAL A 237 11.18 0.91 -18.04
C VAL A 237 12.66 1.07 -17.65
N GLU A 238 13.17 2.30 -17.62
CA GLU A 238 14.56 2.56 -17.21
C GLU A 238 14.84 2.20 -15.75
N ALA A 239 13.87 2.41 -14.85
CA ALA A 239 13.97 1.99 -13.46
C ALA A 239 14.11 0.48 -13.31
N THR A 240 13.31 -0.29 -14.05
CA THR A 240 13.36 -1.77 -14.00
C THR A 240 14.66 -2.37 -14.52
N LYS A 241 15.48 -1.60 -15.24
CA LYS A 241 16.82 -2.01 -15.68
C LYS A 241 17.89 -1.81 -14.60
N LYS A 242 17.60 -1.08 -13.53
CA LYS A 242 18.54 -0.84 -12.43
C LYS A 242 18.60 -2.04 -11.49
N ALA A 243 19.64 -2.10 -10.68
CA ALA A 243 19.76 -3.14 -9.66
C ALA A 243 18.61 -3.01 -8.65
N ASN A 244 17.85 -4.09 -8.50
CA ASN A 244 16.79 -4.21 -7.51
C ASN A 244 17.30 -5.01 -6.32
N HIS A 245 17.25 -4.41 -5.14
CA HIS A 245 17.68 -5.03 -3.88
C HIS A 245 16.50 -5.21 -2.92
N PHE A 246 15.33 -5.55 -3.47
CA PHE A 246 14.10 -5.77 -2.72
C PHE A 246 14.35 -6.65 -1.49
N HIS A 247 13.96 -6.13 -0.33
CA HIS A 247 13.95 -6.84 0.93
C HIS A 247 12.76 -6.41 1.78
N HIS A 248 12.37 -7.27 2.71
CA HIS A 248 11.35 -6.94 3.68
C HIS A 248 11.91 -6.10 4.82
N LEU A 249 11.09 -5.26 5.43
CA LEU A 249 11.50 -4.30 6.45
C LEU A 249 12.02 -4.94 7.75
N TYR A 250 11.51 -6.13 8.07
CA TYR A 250 11.84 -6.89 9.28
C TYR A 250 11.77 -8.40 9.01
N PRO A 251 12.47 -9.28 9.76
CA PRO A 251 12.24 -10.71 9.68
C PRO A 251 11.04 -11.15 10.54
N LEU A 252 10.45 -12.32 10.23
CA LEU A 252 9.21 -12.79 10.89
C LEU A 252 9.43 -13.39 12.27
N ASP A 253 10.67 -13.67 12.65
CA ASP A 253 11.06 -14.22 13.94
C ASP A 253 11.06 -13.18 15.07
N LEU A 254 11.17 -11.89 14.74
CA LEU A 254 11.00 -10.78 15.70
C LEU A 254 9.68 -10.89 16.47
N SER A 255 9.69 -10.40 17.71
CA SER A 255 8.47 -10.27 18.50
C SER A 255 7.47 -9.30 17.86
N ILE A 256 6.20 -9.44 18.23
CA ILE A 256 5.14 -8.52 17.77
C ILE A 256 5.51 -7.06 18.05
N LYS A 257 6.07 -6.78 19.23
CA LYS A 257 6.46 -5.42 19.62
C LYS A 257 7.60 -4.87 18.77
N GLU A 258 8.63 -5.67 18.52
CA GLU A 258 9.77 -5.24 17.69
C GLU A 258 9.34 -4.99 16.23
N LYS A 259 8.42 -5.79 15.69
CA LYS A 259 7.85 -5.53 14.35
C LYS A 259 7.06 -4.22 14.31
N ILE A 260 6.22 -3.98 15.31
CA ILE A 260 5.44 -2.73 15.43
C ILE A 260 6.38 -1.53 15.57
N GLU A 261 7.38 -1.63 16.46
CA GLU A 261 8.40 -0.59 16.69
C GLU A 261 9.19 -0.29 15.42
N THR A 262 9.57 -1.32 14.67
CA THR A 262 10.29 -1.16 13.40
C THR A 262 9.46 -0.37 12.39
N ILE A 263 8.16 -0.68 12.25
CA ILE A 263 7.28 0.07 11.34
C ILE A 263 7.08 1.50 11.86
N ALA A 264 6.80 1.68 13.15
CA ALA A 264 6.54 2.99 13.73
C ALA A 264 7.74 3.93 13.59
N THR A 265 8.93 3.47 13.94
CA THR A 265 10.15 4.30 13.90
C THR A 265 10.63 4.54 12.48
N LYS A 266 10.68 3.51 11.63
CA LYS A 266 11.24 3.64 10.28
C LYS A 266 10.25 4.22 9.27
N ILE A 267 9.02 3.70 9.23
CA ILE A 267 8.01 4.09 8.23
C ILE A 267 7.26 5.35 8.65
N TYR A 268 6.89 5.47 9.94
CA TYR A 268 6.10 6.60 10.43
C TYR A 268 6.96 7.74 11.00
N GLY A 269 8.24 7.50 11.27
CA GLY A 269 9.11 8.48 11.92
C GLY A 269 8.74 8.76 13.37
N ALA A 270 8.07 7.82 14.05
CA ALA A 270 7.71 7.95 15.46
C ALA A 270 8.95 7.77 16.34
N GLU A 271 8.98 8.44 17.49
CA GLU A 271 10.04 8.24 18.50
C GLU A 271 9.95 6.88 19.19
N GLY A 272 8.75 6.29 19.24
CA GLY A 272 8.52 4.95 19.77
C GLY A 272 7.03 4.58 19.83
N VAL A 273 6.72 3.53 20.58
CA VAL A 273 5.36 2.98 20.68
C VAL A 273 4.94 2.74 22.13
N ASP A 274 3.80 3.33 22.50
CA ASP A 274 3.13 3.05 23.77
C ASP A 274 2.02 2.00 23.61
N TYR A 275 1.95 1.08 24.58
CA TYR A 275 1.00 -0.02 24.55
C TYR A 275 -0.04 0.12 25.67
N ALA A 276 -1.30 0.23 25.28
CA ALA A 276 -2.40 0.14 26.24
C ALA A 276 -2.42 -1.25 26.91
N ARG A 277 -2.91 -1.31 28.16
CA ARG A 277 -3.00 -2.58 28.93
C ARG A 277 -3.73 -3.70 28.19
N LEU A 278 -4.73 -3.37 27.37
CA LEU A 278 -5.44 -4.35 26.54
C LEU A 278 -4.55 -4.90 25.41
N ALA A 279 -3.75 -4.05 24.78
CA ALA A 279 -2.81 -4.45 23.73
C ALA A 279 -1.74 -5.38 24.30
N GLU A 280 -1.18 -5.07 25.48
CA GLU A 280 -0.22 -5.94 26.17
C GLU A 280 -0.76 -7.36 26.42
N LYS A 281 -2.00 -7.45 26.91
CA LYS A 281 -2.67 -8.75 27.11
C LYS A 281 -2.84 -9.52 25.81
N LYS A 282 -3.20 -8.83 24.71
CA LYS A 282 -3.40 -9.45 23.40
C LYS A 282 -2.08 -9.87 22.76
N ILE A 283 -1.03 -9.08 22.87
CA ILE A 283 0.32 -9.43 22.42
C ILE A 283 0.77 -10.71 23.11
N LYS A 284 0.63 -10.79 24.44
CA LYS A 284 0.96 -12.00 25.21
C LYS A 284 0.20 -13.23 24.69
N LEU A 285 -1.12 -13.11 24.55
CA LEU A 285 -1.97 -14.19 24.04
C LEU A 285 -1.53 -14.63 22.63
N PHE A 286 -1.30 -13.68 21.72
CA PHE A 286 -0.91 -13.97 20.35
C PHE A 286 0.45 -14.65 20.26
N THR A 287 1.40 -14.29 21.11
CA THR A 287 2.66 -15.02 21.24
C THR A 287 2.45 -16.44 21.77
N GLU A 288 1.63 -16.63 22.80
CA GLU A 288 1.35 -17.97 23.38
C GLU A 288 0.70 -18.93 22.38
N VAL A 289 -0.14 -18.42 21.47
CA VAL A 289 -0.78 -19.23 20.41
C VAL A 289 0.01 -19.27 19.09
N GLY A 290 1.24 -18.73 19.07
CA GLY A 290 2.16 -18.81 17.92
C GLY A 290 1.84 -17.85 16.76
N PHE A 291 1.03 -16.82 16.98
CA PHE A 291 0.73 -15.79 15.98
C PHE A 291 1.82 -14.70 15.90
N ASP A 292 2.79 -14.72 16.81
CA ASP A 292 3.93 -13.80 16.79
C ASP A 292 4.78 -13.92 15.53
N LYS A 293 4.69 -15.04 14.78
CA LYS A 293 5.41 -15.25 13.51
C LYS A 293 4.71 -14.68 12.27
N LEU A 294 3.51 -14.10 12.43
CA LEU A 294 2.80 -13.43 11.34
C LEU A 294 3.40 -12.03 11.05
N PRO A 295 3.22 -11.49 9.83
CA PRO A 295 3.53 -10.09 9.55
C PRO A 295 2.52 -9.15 10.22
N MET A 296 2.88 -7.88 10.34
CA MET A 296 2.03 -6.86 10.96
C MET A 296 1.18 -6.14 9.92
N CYS A 297 -0.08 -5.87 10.28
CA CYS A 297 -0.99 -5.02 9.49
C CYS A 297 -1.40 -3.82 10.34
N MET A 298 -0.71 -2.69 10.16
CA MET A 298 -0.94 -1.48 10.95
C MET A 298 -2.24 -0.77 10.53
N ALA A 299 -3.18 -0.61 11.45
CA ALA A 299 -4.41 0.15 11.24
C ALA A 299 -4.29 1.52 11.91
N LYS A 300 -4.07 2.57 11.11
CA LYS A 300 -4.04 3.98 11.53
C LYS A 300 -4.81 4.86 10.54
N THR A 301 -4.87 6.16 10.81
CA THR A 301 -5.38 7.13 9.82
C THR A 301 -4.48 7.16 8.58
N HIS A 302 -5.11 7.32 7.41
CA HIS A 302 -4.40 7.47 6.14
C HIS A 302 -4.06 8.94 5.82
N LEU A 303 -4.51 9.88 6.66
CA LEU A 303 -4.36 11.32 6.45
C LEU A 303 -3.04 11.89 6.99
N SER A 304 -2.23 11.07 7.67
CA SER A 304 -1.01 11.50 8.33
C SER A 304 0.03 10.39 8.37
N GLY A 305 1.31 10.78 8.35
CA GLY A 305 2.42 9.87 8.61
C GLY A 305 2.41 9.32 10.03
N THR A 306 1.79 10.03 10.99
CA THR A 306 1.63 9.57 12.38
C THR A 306 0.22 9.01 12.63
N ILE A 307 -0.05 8.59 13.87
CA ILE A 307 -1.39 8.13 14.29
C ILE A 307 -2.42 9.26 14.39
N TRP A 308 -1.98 10.53 14.38
CA TRP A 308 -2.85 11.70 14.52
C TRP A 308 -3.10 12.34 13.16
N ALA A 309 -4.37 12.57 12.82
CA ALA A 309 -4.78 13.14 11.53
C ALA A 309 -4.58 14.67 11.43
N ASN A 310 -4.03 15.30 12.48
CA ASN A 310 -3.83 16.75 12.60
C ASN A 310 -2.42 17.05 13.10
#